data_AF-A0A6G7Z7D7-F1
#
_entry.id   AF-A0A6G7Z7D7-F1
#
_cell.length_a   1.000
_cell.length_b   1.000
_cell.length_c   1.000
_cell.angle_alpha   90.00
_cell.angle_beta   90.00
_cell.angle_gamma   90.00
#
_symmetry.space_group_name_H-M   'P 1'
#
loop_
_entity.id
_entity.type
_entity.pdbx_description
1 polymer ?
#
loop_
_entity_poly.entity_id
_entity_poly.type
_entity_poly.pdbx_seq_one_letter_code
_entity_poly.pdbx_strand_id
1 'polypeptide(L)'
;MTSKLSQCKHVDPSACVVFALLATAPLRAREAGVDLVDVSSGGLVAHQQITVGPGYQVPFAARVREVAGVPTAAVGLLTTPAQAEDVLASRAADAVLVGREFLRDPHLGLRAERELGHEQRELWPAQYARARR
;
A
#
# COMPACT_ATOMS: atom_id res chain seq x y z
N MET A 1 10.58 -10.56 7.99
CA MET A 1 11.06 -10.34 6.61
C MET A 1 9.93 -9.72 5.78
N THR A 2 10.16 -8.60 5.06
CA THR A 2 9.16 -7.97 4.18
C THR A 2 9.52 -8.19 2.71
N SER A 3 8.52 -8.23 1.81
CA SER A 3 8.73 -8.42 0.37
C SER A 3 7.95 -7.39 -0.44
N LYS A 4 8.50 -6.94 -1.58
CA LYS A 4 7.83 -6.03 -2.52
C LYS A 4 7.43 -6.80 -3.78
N LEU A 5 6.16 -6.74 -4.13
CA LEU A 5 5.58 -7.37 -5.31
C LEU A 5 5.13 -6.29 -6.30
N SER A 6 5.35 -6.51 -7.59
CA SER A 6 4.78 -5.68 -8.66
C SER A 6 3.85 -6.52 -9.54
N GLN A 7 2.59 -6.10 -9.69
CA GLN A 7 1.61 -6.74 -10.56
C GLN A 7 1.66 -6.18 -11.98
N CYS A 8 1.53 -7.04 -12.98
CA CYS A 8 1.47 -6.64 -14.38
C CYS A 8 0.08 -6.12 -14.74
N LYS A 9 0.00 -4.99 -15.46
CA LYS A 9 -1.28 -4.33 -15.73
C LYS A 9 -1.77 -4.37 -17.17
N HIS A 10 -0.94 -4.60 -18.18
CA HIS A 10 -1.36 -4.84 -19.58
C HIS A 10 -0.14 -5.18 -20.46
N VAL A 11 0.04 -6.45 -20.77
CA VAL A 11 0.80 -6.99 -21.90
C VAL A 11 0.04 -8.27 -22.30
N ASP A 12 -0.28 -8.44 -23.58
CA ASP A 12 -0.82 -9.63 -24.27
C ASP A 12 -1.32 -10.81 -23.38
N PRO A 13 -2.54 -11.35 -23.56
CA PRO A 13 -3.03 -12.51 -22.79
C PRO A 13 -2.08 -13.74 -22.79
N SER A 14 -1.18 -13.88 -23.75
CA SER A 14 -0.11 -14.90 -23.76
C SER A 14 1.07 -14.63 -22.81
N ALA A 15 1.26 -13.39 -22.35
CA ALA A 15 2.20 -13.00 -21.28
C ALA A 15 1.59 -13.15 -19.87
N CYS A 16 0.33 -13.59 -19.78
CA CYS A 16 -0.41 -13.85 -18.53
C CYS A 16 0.02 -15.15 -17.81
N VAL A 17 1.25 -15.64 -18.05
CA VAL A 17 1.90 -16.65 -17.20
C VAL A 17 2.13 -16.10 -15.78
N VAL A 18 2.05 -14.77 -15.61
CA VAL A 18 2.22 -14.10 -14.30
C VAL A 18 0.98 -14.25 -13.38
N PHE A 19 -0.24 -14.49 -13.87
CA PHE A 19 -1.40 -14.67 -12.98
C PHE A 19 -1.29 -15.98 -12.17
N ALA A 20 -0.67 -17.02 -12.73
CA ALA A 20 -0.31 -18.25 -12.02
C ALA A 20 0.87 -18.05 -11.04
N LEU A 21 1.77 -17.11 -11.32
CA LEU A 21 2.82 -16.65 -10.41
C LEU A 21 2.29 -15.73 -9.29
N LEU A 22 1.19 -15.00 -9.52
CA LEU A 22 0.59 -14.03 -8.59
C LEU A 22 -0.17 -14.70 -7.43
N ALA A 23 -0.63 -15.93 -7.58
CA ALA A 23 -1.14 -16.73 -6.46
C ALA A 23 -0.01 -17.47 -5.74
N THR A 24 0.98 -17.99 -6.48
CA THR A 24 2.03 -18.83 -5.91
C THR A 24 3.14 -18.04 -5.22
N ALA A 25 3.55 -16.88 -5.73
CA ALA A 25 4.63 -16.10 -5.13
C ALA A 25 4.27 -15.57 -3.72
N PRO A 26 3.06 -15.04 -3.47
CA PRO A 26 2.66 -14.67 -2.11
C PRO A 26 2.51 -15.88 -1.17
N LEU A 27 2.03 -17.03 -1.66
CA LEU A 27 1.98 -18.27 -0.88
C LEU A 27 3.38 -18.77 -0.52
N ARG A 28 4.30 -18.77 -1.49
CA ARG A 28 5.72 -19.10 -1.30
C ARG A 28 6.40 -18.11 -0.34
N ALA A 29 6.05 -16.83 -0.43
CA ALA A 29 6.55 -15.81 0.49
C ALA A 29 6.09 -16.11 1.93
N ARG A 30 4.81 -16.49 2.12
CA ARG A 30 4.31 -16.94 3.42
C ARG A 30 5.05 -18.17 3.92
N GLU A 31 5.23 -19.20 3.09
CA GLU A 31 6.00 -20.40 3.42
C GLU A 31 7.46 -20.07 3.80
N ALA A 32 8.03 -19.04 3.17
CA ALA A 32 9.37 -18.52 3.48
C ALA A 32 9.42 -17.58 4.70
N GLY A 33 8.31 -17.37 5.42
CA GLY A 33 8.27 -16.53 6.62
C GLY A 33 8.23 -15.02 6.34
N VAL A 34 7.62 -14.59 5.24
CA VAL A 34 7.36 -13.17 4.98
C VAL A 34 6.19 -12.67 5.85
N ASP A 35 6.42 -11.57 6.56
CA ASP A 35 5.45 -10.97 7.49
C ASP A 35 4.50 -9.98 6.81
N LEU A 36 4.93 -9.39 5.69
CA LEU A 36 4.17 -8.38 4.96
C LEU A 36 4.62 -8.32 3.50
N VAL A 37 3.64 -8.22 2.59
CA VAL A 37 3.87 -7.99 1.16
C VAL A 37 3.43 -6.59 0.75
N ASP A 38 4.36 -5.76 0.29
CA ASP A 38 4.10 -4.45 -0.34
C ASP A 38 3.68 -4.66 -1.80
N VAL A 39 2.42 -4.34 -2.11
CA VAL A 39 1.81 -4.63 -3.42
C VAL A 39 1.77 -3.38 -4.29
N SER A 40 2.61 -3.38 -5.32
CA SER A 40 2.70 -2.36 -6.37
C SER A 40 2.36 -2.94 -7.76
N SER A 41 2.51 -2.15 -8.82
CA SER A 41 2.23 -2.58 -10.19
C SER A 41 3.08 -1.87 -11.23
N GLY A 42 3.32 -2.58 -12.33
CA GLY A 42 4.05 -2.12 -13.50
C GLY A 42 5.57 -2.09 -13.35
N GLY A 43 6.23 -1.45 -14.32
CA GLY A 43 7.69 -1.25 -14.32
C GLY A 43 8.48 -2.42 -14.90
N LEU A 44 7.79 -3.49 -15.33
CA LEU A 44 8.42 -4.64 -15.96
C LEU A 44 8.75 -4.38 -17.44
N VAL A 45 7.89 -3.67 -18.17
CA VAL A 45 8.10 -3.29 -19.57
C VAL A 45 7.73 -1.83 -19.80
N ALA A 46 8.44 -1.18 -20.73
CA ALA A 46 8.31 0.26 -20.97
C ALA A 46 6.98 0.68 -21.60
N HIS A 47 6.36 -0.16 -22.42
CA HIS A 47 5.16 0.17 -23.21
C HIS A 47 3.83 -0.16 -22.51
N GLN A 48 3.88 -0.51 -21.22
CA GLN A 48 2.68 -0.78 -20.44
C GLN A 48 1.74 0.44 -20.42
N GLN A 49 0.45 0.19 -20.53
CA GLN A 49 -0.59 1.21 -20.34
C GLN A 49 -1.22 1.02 -18.96
N ILE A 50 -1.05 2.00 -18.08
CA ILE A 50 -1.58 1.96 -16.71
C ILE A 50 -2.55 3.11 -16.52
N THR A 51 -3.81 2.78 -16.27
CA THR A 51 -4.78 3.74 -15.76
C THR A 51 -4.44 4.06 -14.31
N VAL A 52 -4.09 5.32 -14.06
CA VAL A 52 -3.74 5.82 -12.73
C VAL A 52 -4.88 6.64 -12.14
N GLY A 53 -5.06 6.52 -10.83
CA GLY A 53 -6.04 7.26 -10.04
C GLY A 53 -5.83 7.00 -8.56
N PRO A 54 -6.54 7.71 -7.66
CA PRO A 54 -6.45 7.45 -6.23
C PRO A 54 -6.71 5.98 -5.90
N GLY A 55 -5.81 5.36 -5.14
CA GLY A 55 -5.96 3.96 -4.71
C GLY A 55 -5.90 2.91 -5.82
N TYR A 56 -5.43 3.23 -7.03
CA TYR A 56 -5.45 2.33 -8.20
C TYR A 56 -4.67 0.99 -8.05
N GLN A 57 -4.01 0.75 -6.92
CA GLN A 57 -3.38 -0.54 -6.61
C GLN A 57 -3.96 -1.23 -5.37
N VAL A 58 -4.88 -0.60 -4.64
CA VAL A 58 -5.57 -1.17 -3.48
C VAL A 58 -6.27 -2.49 -3.83
N PRO A 59 -6.96 -2.65 -4.98
CA PRO A 59 -7.58 -3.94 -5.33
C PRO A 59 -6.59 -5.09 -5.44
N PHE A 60 -5.33 -4.83 -5.80
CA PHE A 60 -4.30 -5.86 -5.88
C PHE A 60 -3.81 -6.27 -4.49
N ALA A 61 -3.62 -5.31 -3.59
CA ALA A 61 -3.28 -5.59 -2.19
C ALA A 61 -4.36 -6.44 -1.52
N ALA A 62 -5.63 -6.09 -1.75
CA ALA A 62 -6.78 -6.84 -1.25
C ALA A 62 -6.81 -8.27 -1.81
N ARG A 63 -6.60 -8.43 -3.12
CA ARG A 63 -6.60 -9.75 -3.76
C ARG A 63 -5.46 -10.64 -3.28
N VAL A 64 -4.25 -10.10 -3.12
CA VAL A 64 -3.09 -10.85 -2.59
C VAL A 64 -3.39 -11.31 -1.17
N ARG A 65 -3.92 -10.42 -0.32
CA ARG A 65 -4.30 -10.72 1.06
C ARG A 65 -5.34 -11.85 1.13
N GLU A 66 -6.39 -11.75 0.32
CA GLU A 66 -7.48 -12.73 0.26
C GLU A 66 -6.98 -14.13 -0.17
N VAL A 67 -6.16 -14.20 -1.22
CA VAL A 67 -5.73 -15.48 -1.80
C VAL A 67 -4.60 -16.12 -1.00
N ALA A 68 -3.64 -15.32 -0.52
CA ALA A 68 -2.42 -15.84 0.10
C ALA A 68 -2.52 -15.95 1.62
N GLY A 69 -3.44 -15.20 2.24
CA GLY A 69 -3.56 -15.10 3.70
C GLY A 69 -2.31 -14.51 4.35
N VAL A 70 -1.55 -13.69 3.62
CA VAL A 70 -0.37 -12.97 4.13
C VAL A 70 -0.73 -11.50 4.29
N PRO A 71 -0.24 -10.80 5.33
CA PRO A 71 -0.51 -9.38 5.48
C PRO A 71 -0.02 -8.57 4.28
N THR A 72 -0.78 -7.55 3.87
CA THR A 72 -0.41 -6.71 2.72
C THR A 72 -0.32 -5.24 3.06
N ALA A 73 0.56 -4.55 2.34
CA ALA A 73 0.63 -3.10 2.32
C ALA A 73 0.14 -2.56 0.97
N ALA A 74 -0.76 -1.58 1.01
CA ALA A 74 -1.25 -0.89 -0.18
C ALA A 74 -0.45 0.39 -0.47
N VAL A 75 -0.21 0.62 -1.76
CA VAL A 75 0.37 1.86 -2.32
C VAL A 75 -0.51 2.39 -3.44
N GLY A 76 -0.26 3.62 -3.87
CA GLY A 76 -0.73 4.12 -5.18
C GLY A 76 -1.71 5.28 -5.07
N LEU A 77 -1.16 6.49 -5.12
CA LEU A 77 -1.93 7.75 -5.09
C LEU A 77 -2.89 7.83 -3.89
N LEU A 78 -2.47 7.28 -2.74
CA LEU A 78 -3.12 7.50 -1.44
C LEU A 78 -2.48 8.75 -0.84
N THR A 79 -3.21 9.87 -0.88
CA THR A 79 -2.71 11.21 -0.55
C THR A 79 -3.44 11.86 0.63
N THR A 80 -4.55 11.28 1.08
CA THR A 80 -5.28 11.82 2.25
C THR A 80 -5.36 10.81 3.38
N PRO A 81 -5.42 11.27 4.64
CA PRO A 81 -5.67 10.40 5.79
C PRO A 81 -6.96 9.58 5.65
N ALA A 82 -8.04 10.19 5.16
CA ALA A 82 -9.31 9.51 4.93
C ALA A 82 -9.18 8.33 3.95
N GLN A 83 -8.43 8.49 2.85
CA GLN A 83 -8.17 7.38 1.92
C GLN A 83 -7.40 6.24 2.58
N ALA A 84 -6.42 6.56 3.42
CA ALA A 84 -5.66 5.54 4.15
C ALA A 84 -6.55 4.80 5.16
N GLU A 85 -7.39 5.53 5.89
CA GLU A 85 -8.37 4.97 6.83
C GLU A 85 -9.36 4.06 6.11
N ASP A 86 -9.94 4.49 4.99
CA ASP A 86 -10.87 3.67 4.20
C ASP A 86 -10.24 2.34 3.78
N VAL A 87 -8.97 2.33 3.37
CA VAL A 87 -8.24 1.10 3.00
C VAL A 87 -8.08 0.15 4.19
N LEU A 88 -7.78 0.68 5.37
CA LEU A 88 -7.59 -0.11 6.59
C LEU A 88 -8.93 -0.61 7.15
N ALA A 89 -9.92 0.27 7.26
CA ALA A 89 -11.26 -0.02 7.76
C ALA A 89 -11.98 -1.05 6.89
N SER A 90 -11.83 -0.99 5.57
CA SER A 90 -12.36 -1.99 4.63
C SER A 90 -11.55 -3.30 4.61
N ARG A 91 -10.43 -3.37 5.34
CA ARG A 91 -9.49 -4.51 5.36
C ARG A 91 -8.91 -4.86 3.99
N ALA A 92 -8.84 -3.88 3.09
CA ALA A 92 -8.23 -4.04 1.78
C ALA A 92 -6.69 -4.19 1.86
N ALA A 93 -6.09 -3.72 2.95
CA ALA A 93 -4.70 -3.98 3.31
C ALA A 93 -4.53 -3.88 4.84
N ASP A 94 -3.41 -4.38 5.35
CA ASP A 94 -3.03 -4.30 6.76
C ASP A 94 -2.10 -3.11 7.04
N ALA A 95 -1.55 -2.48 6.00
CA ALA A 95 -0.81 -1.22 6.08
C ALA A 95 -1.01 -0.36 4.82
N VAL A 96 -0.78 0.95 4.97
CA VAL A 96 -0.78 1.91 3.86
C VAL A 96 0.59 2.56 3.76
N LEU A 97 1.19 2.53 2.57
CA LEU A 97 2.47 3.17 2.29
C LEU A 97 2.24 4.39 1.40
N VAL A 98 2.72 5.52 1.88
CA VAL A 98 2.60 6.82 1.20
C VAL A 98 3.99 7.30 0.81
N GLY A 99 4.15 7.71 -0.46
CA GLY A 99 5.44 8.17 -0.99
C GLY A 99 5.42 9.67 -1.27
N ARG A 100 4.91 10.05 -2.44
CA ARG A 100 4.94 11.44 -2.94
C ARG A 100 4.32 12.46 -2.00
N GLU A 101 3.29 12.11 -1.23
CA GLU A 101 2.68 13.05 -0.30
C GLU A 101 3.62 13.41 0.86
N PHE A 102 4.38 12.45 1.39
CA PHE A 102 5.41 12.75 2.40
C PHE A 102 6.53 13.66 1.88
N LEU A 103 6.78 13.68 0.56
CA LEU A 103 7.74 14.62 -0.04
C LEU A 103 7.18 16.05 -0.08
N ARG A 104 5.86 16.23 -0.08
CA ARG A 104 5.18 17.53 -0.09
C ARG A 104 4.89 18.02 1.31
N ASP A 105 4.48 17.11 2.17
CA ASP A 105 4.25 17.32 3.60
C ASP A 105 4.94 16.23 4.43
N PRO A 106 6.13 16.50 5.00
CA PRO A 106 6.81 15.54 5.85
C PRO A 106 6.09 15.28 7.18
N HIS A 107 5.13 16.12 7.57
CA HIS A 107 4.33 15.97 8.79
C HIS A 107 2.97 15.31 8.54
N LEU A 108 2.78 14.65 7.40
CA LEU A 108 1.52 14.01 7.01
C LEU A 108 0.95 13.11 8.11
N GLY A 109 1.79 12.28 8.74
CA GLY A 109 1.35 11.42 9.84
C GLY A 109 0.81 12.19 11.06
N LEU A 110 1.44 13.31 11.42
CA LEU A 110 0.98 14.18 12.51
C LEU A 110 -0.28 14.96 12.15
N ARG A 111 -0.52 15.27 10.86
CA ARG A 111 -1.79 15.82 10.40
C ARG A 111 -2.90 14.77 10.38
N ALA A 112 -2.60 13.57 9.90
CA ALA A 112 -3.55 12.47 9.82
C ALA A 112 -4.18 12.14 11.17
N GLU A 113 -3.36 12.14 12.22
CA GLU A 113 -3.74 12.01 13.64
C GLU A 113 -4.89 12.97 14.00
N ARG A 114 -4.75 14.26 13.71
CA ARG A 114 -5.83 15.25 13.90
C ARG A 114 -7.03 15.05 12.97
N GLU A 115 -6.79 14.84 11.68
CA GLU A 115 -7.86 14.74 10.69
C GLU A 115 -8.77 13.52 10.94
N LEU A 116 -8.23 12.45 11.48
CA LEU A 116 -8.96 11.23 11.84
C LEU A 116 -9.46 11.24 13.30
N GLY A 117 -9.20 12.31 14.07
CA GLY A 117 -9.67 12.46 15.44
C GLY A 117 -8.95 11.57 16.47
N HIS A 118 -7.76 11.08 16.15
CA HIS A 118 -6.91 10.30 17.05
C HIS A 118 -5.86 11.23 17.68
N GLU A 119 -6.10 11.79 18.86
CA GLU A 119 -5.13 12.70 19.52
C GLU A 119 -4.15 11.97 20.47
N GLN A 120 -3.19 11.24 19.89
CA GLN A 120 -2.10 10.59 20.62
C GLN A 120 -0.91 11.52 20.84
N ARG A 121 -0.81 12.06 22.06
CA ARG A 121 0.27 12.98 22.48
C ARG A 121 1.68 12.45 22.28
N GLU A 122 1.85 11.13 22.34
CA GLU A 122 3.14 10.44 22.23
C GLU A 122 3.74 10.48 20.83
N LEU A 123 2.92 10.69 19.78
CA LEU A 123 3.40 10.77 18.40
C LEU A 123 4.12 12.09 18.09
N TRP A 124 3.88 13.14 18.90
CA TRP A 124 4.46 14.45 18.70
C TRP A 124 5.84 14.55 19.39
N PRO A 125 6.91 14.94 18.67
CA PRO A 125 8.16 15.32 19.31
C PRO A 125 7.91 16.39 20.38
N ALA A 126 8.55 16.27 21.54
CA ALA A 126 8.34 17.19 22.67
C ALA A 126 8.51 18.67 22.27
N GLN A 127 9.44 18.94 21.36
CA GLN A 127 9.74 20.26 20.80
C GLN A 127 8.56 20.87 20.03
N TYR A 128 7.69 20.04 19.44
CA TYR A 128 6.54 20.45 18.63
C TYR A 128 5.22 20.49 19.39
N ALA A 129 5.23 20.18 20.70
CA ALA A 129 4.03 20.12 21.52
C ALA A 129 3.15 21.39 21.45
N ARG A 130 3.75 22.58 21.28
CA ARG A 130 3.03 23.86 21.15
C ARG A 130 2.46 24.13 19.76
N ALA A 131 2.92 23.41 18.74
CA ALA A 131 2.39 23.49 17.38
C ALA A 131 1.20 22.55 17.16
N ARG A 132 0.86 21.73 18.16
CA ARG A 132 -0.31 20.85 18.18
C ARG A 132 -1.56 21.67 18.52
N ARG A 133 -2.08 22.39 17.52
CA ARG A 133 -3.34 23.13 17.58
C ARG A 133 -4.27 22.67 16.46
#